data_AF-A0A6I2ZT50-F1
#
_entry.id   AF-A0A6I2ZT50-F1
#
_cell.length_a   1.000
_cell.length_b   1.000
_cell.length_c   1.000
_cell.angle_alpha   90.00
_cell.angle_beta   90.00
_cell.angle_gamma   90.00
#
_symmetry.space_group_name_H-M   'P 1'
#
loop_
_entity.id
_entity.type
_entity.pdbx_description
1 polymer ?
#
loop_
_entity_poly.entity_id
_entity_poly.type
_entity_poly.pdbx_seq_one_letter_code
_entity_poly.pdbx_strand_id
1 'polypeptide(L)'
;ISVASSETDEARVILARFGDLRPTSEGTLGVGLARGAEDVASVIRALDEAGLKVRHLELDEPSLDDVFAEATGYRLEGADAANKPVETEAVPETKKSRRGRK
;
A
#
# COMPACT_ATOMS: atom_id res chain seq x y z
N ILE A 1 9.74 -1.80 6.09
CA ILE A 1 10.60 -2.95 6.49
C ILE A 1 10.85 -2.89 8.00
N SER A 2 10.85 -4.02 8.72
CA SER A 2 11.25 -4.07 10.14
C SER A 2 12.32 -5.13 10.42
N VAL A 3 13.26 -4.79 11.31
CA VAL A 3 14.40 -5.60 11.78
C VAL A 3 14.51 -5.51 13.31
N ALA A 4 15.50 -6.13 13.97
CA ALA A 4 15.69 -5.91 15.40
C ALA A 4 16.13 -4.46 15.68
N SER A 5 15.73 -3.91 16.83
CA SER A 5 16.06 -2.52 17.20
C SER A 5 17.57 -2.26 17.24
N SER A 6 18.37 -3.27 17.62
CA SER A 6 19.83 -3.21 17.63
C SER A 6 20.47 -3.17 16.23
N GLU A 7 19.72 -3.54 15.19
CA GLU A 7 20.19 -3.69 13.81
C GLU A 7 19.73 -2.51 12.92
N THR A 8 19.01 -1.54 13.49
CA THR A 8 18.31 -0.49 12.73
C THR A 8 19.28 0.43 11.98
N ASP A 9 20.38 0.84 12.63
CA ASP A 9 21.40 1.67 11.98
C ASP A 9 22.11 0.96 10.83
N GLU A 10 22.42 -0.32 10.99
CA GLU A 10 23.08 -1.11 9.95
C GLU A 10 22.14 -1.35 8.76
N ALA A 11 20.89 -1.73 9.02
CA ALA A 11 19.86 -1.87 7.99
C ALA A 11 19.69 -0.55 7.23
N ARG A 12 19.70 0.60 7.92
CA ARG A 12 19.58 1.92 7.31
C ARG A 12 20.73 2.23 6.34
N VAL A 13 21.96 1.84 6.67
CA VAL A 13 23.13 1.99 5.79
C VAL A 13 23.01 1.10 4.54
N ILE A 14 22.50 -0.12 4.68
CA ILE A 14 22.28 -1.03 3.54
C ILE A 14 21.19 -0.49 2.62
N LEU A 15 20.04 -0.07 3.18
CA LEU A 15 18.91 0.44 2.42
C LEU A 15 19.27 1.71 1.63
N ALA A 16 20.10 2.59 2.18
CA ALA A 16 20.57 3.80 1.50
C ALA A 16 21.33 3.54 0.18
N ARG A 17 21.74 2.28 -0.09
CA ARG A 17 22.39 1.89 -1.35
C ARG A 17 21.39 1.71 -2.50
N PHE A 18 20.12 1.49 -2.19
CA PHE A 18 19.05 1.17 -3.14
C PHE A 18 18.17 2.39 -3.47
N GLY A 19 18.28 3.46 -2.68
CA GLY A 19 17.67 4.75 -2.95
C GLY A 19 17.50 5.58 -1.69
N ASP A 20 16.64 6.60 -1.77
CA ASP A 20 16.46 7.57 -0.70
C ASP A 20 15.68 6.96 0.47
N LEU A 21 16.22 7.14 1.68
CA LEU A 21 15.55 6.73 2.90
C LEU A 21 14.29 7.58 3.12
N ARG A 22 13.20 6.91 3.47
CA ARG A 22 11.89 7.51 3.69
C ARG A 22 11.57 7.53 5.18
N PRO A 23 10.96 8.61 5.70
CA PRO A 23 10.45 8.63 7.05
C PRO A 23 9.33 7.59 7.19
N THR A 24 9.35 6.87 8.30
CA THR A 24 8.39 5.79 8.63
C THR A 24 8.07 5.82 10.12
N SER A 25 7.08 5.04 10.56
CA SER A 25 6.77 4.87 11.98
C SER A 25 7.95 4.30 12.77
N GLU A 26 7.97 4.53 14.08
CA GLU A 26 9.01 4.02 14.98
C GLU A 26 9.18 2.50 14.84
N GLY A 27 10.41 2.03 14.78
CA GLY A 27 10.73 0.60 14.61
C GLY A 27 10.58 0.06 13.19
N THR A 28 10.31 0.93 12.21
CA THR A 28 10.28 0.57 10.79
C THR A 28 11.25 1.44 9.99
N LEU A 29 11.66 0.92 8.83
CA LEU A 29 12.53 1.55 7.86
C LEU A 29 11.83 1.59 6.51
N GLY A 30 11.92 2.74 5.83
CA GLY A 30 11.44 2.93 4.46
C GLY A 30 12.57 3.36 3.52
N VAL A 31 12.49 2.89 2.28
CA VAL A 31 13.39 3.30 1.19
C VAL A 31 12.59 3.43 -0.09
N GLY A 32 12.81 4.52 -0.85
CA GLY A 32 12.31 4.64 -2.21
C GLY A 32 13.24 3.91 -3.17
N LEU A 33 12.76 2.86 -3.84
CA LEU A 33 13.56 2.06 -4.74
C LEU A 33 13.71 2.74 -6.10
N ALA A 34 14.94 2.94 -6.57
CA ALA A 34 15.22 3.66 -7.81
C ALA A 34 14.61 3.00 -9.06
N ARG A 35 14.53 1.66 -9.09
CA ARG A 35 13.86 0.88 -10.15
C ARG A 35 12.51 0.30 -9.73
N GLY A 36 11.92 0.83 -8.66
CA GLY A 36 10.66 0.33 -8.12
C GLY A 36 10.77 -1.12 -7.63
N ALA A 37 9.72 -1.92 -7.86
CA ALA A 37 9.59 -3.27 -7.33
C ALA A 37 10.72 -4.25 -7.77
N GLU A 38 11.39 -3.98 -8.89
CA GLU A 38 12.46 -4.83 -9.42
C GLU A 38 13.65 -4.96 -8.45
N ASP A 39 13.93 -3.92 -7.66
CA ASP A 39 15.07 -3.90 -6.72
C ASP A 39 14.79 -4.63 -5.41
N VAL A 40 13.53 -5.03 -5.13
CA VAL A 40 13.13 -5.65 -3.84
C VAL A 40 13.95 -6.91 -3.54
N ALA A 41 14.14 -7.78 -4.54
CA ALA A 41 14.91 -9.01 -4.35
C ALA A 41 16.37 -8.72 -3.97
N SER A 42 16.97 -7.67 -4.54
CA SER A 42 18.33 -7.25 -4.24
C SER A 42 18.44 -6.67 -2.83
N VAL A 43 17.43 -5.90 -2.38
CA VAL A 43 17.34 -5.39 -1.01
C VAL A 43 17.28 -6.52 0.01
N ILE A 44 16.38 -7.49 -0.19
CA ILE A 44 16.23 -8.64 0.72
C ILE A 44 17.53 -9.41 0.80
N ARG A 45 18.18 -9.67 -0.34
CA ARG A 45 19.45 -10.39 -0.38
C ARG A 45 20.56 -9.64 0.37
N ALA A 46 20.66 -8.32 0.21
CA ALA A 46 21.67 -7.53 0.91
C ALA A 46 21.46 -7.49 2.43
N LEU A 47 20.21 -7.50 2.90
CA LEU A 47 19.90 -7.60 4.33
C LEU A 47 20.25 -8.99 4.87
N ASP A 48 19.92 -10.05 4.13
CA ASP A 48 20.26 -11.43 4.50
C ASP A 48 21.79 -11.68 4.52
N GLU A 49 22.52 -11.18 3.52
CA GLU A 49 23.99 -11.25 3.46
C GLU A 49 24.66 -10.52 4.64
N ALA A 50 24.00 -9.49 5.19
CA ALA A 50 24.44 -8.79 6.39
C ALA A 50 23.98 -9.46 7.71
N GLY A 51 23.28 -10.60 7.63
CA GLY A 51 22.75 -11.32 8.79
C GLY A 51 21.51 -10.67 9.41
N LEU A 52 20.91 -9.69 8.74
CA LEU A 52 19.76 -8.93 9.25
C LEU A 52 18.46 -9.64 8.91
N LYS A 53 17.76 -10.14 9.93
CA LYS A 53 16.50 -10.83 9.73
C LYS A 53 15.35 -9.85 9.52
N VAL A 54 14.84 -9.81 8.29
CA VAL A 54 13.61 -9.10 7.94
C VAL A 54 12.43 -9.76 8.64
N ARG A 55 11.74 -9.00 9.51
CA ARG A 55 10.54 -9.47 10.23
C ARG A 55 9.26 -9.16 9.45
N HIS A 56 9.21 -7.99 8.82
CA HIS A 56 8.07 -7.52 8.04
C HIS A 56 8.56 -6.70 6.84
N LEU A 57 7.91 -6.89 5.69
CA LEU A 57 8.18 -6.15 4.46
C LEU A 57 6.86 -5.82 3.79
N GLU A 58 6.69 -4.55 3.45
CA GLU A 58 5.60 -4.00 2.65
C GLU A 58 6.21 -3.24 1.48
N LEU A 59 5.52 -3.29 0.35
CA LEU A 59 5.85 -2.54 -0.86
C LEU A 59 4.64 -1.67 -1.21
N ASP A 60 4.83 -0.36 -1.12
CA ASP A 60 3.82 0.62 -1.51
C ASP A 60 4.13 1.13 -2.92
N GLU A 61 3.22 0.89 -3.86
CA GLU A 61 3.23 1.60 -5.14
C GLU A 61 2.49 2.93 -4.97
N PRO A 62 3.08 4.07 -5.41
CA PRO A 62 2.37 5.34 -5.35
C PRO A 62 1.10 5.26 -6.20
N SER A 63 -0.02 5.75 -5.66
CA SER A 63 -1.27 5.76 -6.41
C SER A 63 -1.19 6.74 -7.58
N LEU A 64 -2.01 6.53 -8.62
CA LEU A 64 -2.09 7.43 -9.78
C LEU A 64 -2.41 8.88 -9.34
N ASP A 65 -3.25 9.04 -8.31
CA ASP A 65 -3.60 10.35 -7.79
C ASP A 65 -2.40 11.05 -7.12
N ASP A 66 -1.50 10.29 -6.49
CA ASP A 66 -0.29 10.82 -5.87
C ASP A 66 0.75 11.25 -6.92
N VAL A 67 1.00 10.43 -7.94
CA VAL A 67 1.89 10.84 -9.05
C VAL A 67 1.27 11.97 -9.88
N PHE A 68 -0.05 12.02 -10.03
CA PHE A 68 -0.71 13.13 -10.70
C PHE A 68 -0.58 14.43 -9.89
N ALA A 69 -0.79 14.38 -8.59
CA ALA A 69 -0.62 15.54 -7.71
C ALA A 69 0.83 16.01 -7.65
N GLU A 70 1.81 15.11 -7.60
CA GLU A 70 3.23 15.45 -7.62
C GLU A 70 3.65 16.08 -8.95
N ALA A 71 3.21 15.51 -10.08
CA ALA A 71 3.59 15.99 -11.42
C ALA A 71 2.89 17.30 -11.81
N THR A 72 1.66 17.54 -11.34
CA THR A 72 0.82 18.65 -11.80
C THR A 72 0.55 19.72 -10.75
N GLY A 73 0.78 19.42 -9.46
CA GLY A 73 0.40 20.28 -8.35
C GLY A 73 -1.10 20.28 -8.02
N TYR A 74 -1.92 19.49 -8.71
CA TYR A 74 -3.36 19.37 -8.50
C TYR A 74 -3.75 17.93 -8.18
N ARG A 75 -4.54 17.72 -7.12
CA ARG A 75 -5.15 16.41 -6.82
C ARG A 75 -6.32 16.16 -7.78
N LEU A 76 -6.49 14.91 -8.23
CA LEU A 76 -7.67 14.51 -9.00
C LEU A 76 -8.90 14.51 -8.07
N GLU A 77 -9.71 15.57 -8.12
CA GLU A 77 -11.03 15.56 -7.49
C GLU A 77 -11.95 14.59 -8.24
N GLY A 78 -12.25 13.42 -7.66
CA GLY A 78 -13.30 12.54 -8.19
C GLY A 78 -13.29 11.04 -7.83
N ALA A 79 -12.20 10.48 -7.29
CA ALA A 79 -12.11 9.03 -7.08
C ALA A 79 -12.84 8.48 -5.83
N ASP A 80 -13.15 9.33 -4.84
CA ASP A 80 -13.75 8.92 -3.56
C ASP A 80 -15.21 8.41 -3.70
N ALA A 81 -15.91 8.80 -4.77
CA ALA A 81 -17.32 8.43 -4.99
C ALA A 81 -17.52 6.99 -5.48
N ALA A 82 -16.47 6.31 -5.97
CA ALA A 82 -16.59 4.96 -6.54
C ALA A 82 -16.40 3.83 -5.50
N ASN A 83 -15.94 4.14 -4.28
CA ASN A 83 -15.69 3.16 -3.22
C ASN A 83 -16.63 3.31 -2.00
N LYS A 84 -17.83 3.87 -2.21
CA LYS A 84 -18.91 3.70 -1.24
C LYS A 84 -19.71 2.46 -1.62
N PRO A 85 -19.90 1.48 -0.72
CA PRO A 85 -20.85 0.40 -0.96
C PRO A 85 -22.20 1.06 -1.24
N VAL A 86 -22.74 0.84 -2.43
CA VAL A 86 -24.10 1.24 -2.79
C VAL A 86 -25.01 0.38 -1.93
N GLU A 87 -25.50 0.94 -0.83
CA GLU A 87 -26.61 0.38 -0.06
C GLU A 87 -27.83 0.39 -0.98
N THR A 88 -28.06 -0.75 -1.65
CA THR A 88 -29.27 -0.99 -2.43
C THR A 88 -30.44 -1.02 -1.46
N GLU A 89 -31.18 0.08 -1.37
CA GLU A 89 -32.53 0.08 -0.83
C GLU A 89 -33.40 -0.82 -1.73
N ALA A 90 -33.60 -2.06 -1.29
CA ALA A 90 -34.51 -2.99 -1.91
C ALA A 90 -35.96 -2.49 -1.76
N VAL A 91 -36.54 -1.99 -2.86
CA VAL A 91 -37.98 -1.80 -2.99
C VAL A 91 -38.68 -3.17 -2.93
N PRO A 92 -39.61 -3.43 -1.97
CA PRO A 92 -40.29 -4.71 -1.92
C PRO A 92 -41.36 -4.81 -3.01
N GLU A 93 -41.22 -5.82 -3.87
CA GLU A 93 -42.15 -6.20 -4.94
C GLU A 93 -43.44 -6.80 -4.35
N THR A 94 -44.58 -6.10 -4.46
CA THR A 94 -45.89 -6.65 -4.06
C THR A 94 -46.51 -7.47 -5.19
N LYS A 95 -46.33 -8.79 -5.14
CA LYS A 95 -47.16 -9.73 -5.91
C LYS A 95 -47.58 -10.94 -5.08
N LYS A 96 -48.90 -11.05 -4.87
CA LYS A 96 -49.77 -12.26 -4.99
C LYS A 96 -51.07 -11.96 -4.22
N SER A 97 -52.26 -12.19 -4.76
CA SER A 97 -52.69 -13.52 -5.20
C SER A 97 -54.00 -13.44 -5.99
N ARG A 98 -54.07 -14.23 -7.07
CA ARG A 98 -55.33 -14.77 -7.59
C ARG A 98 -55.74 -15.92 -6.68
N ARG A 99 -56.97 -15.91 -6.16
CA ARG A 99 -57.68 -17.13 -5.75
C ARG A 99 -59.17 -16.91 -5.96
N GLY A 100 -59.76 -17.71 -6.84
CA GLY A 100 -61.18 -17.63 -7.19
C GLY A 100 -62.11 -18.39 -6.25
N ARG A 101 -63.38 -18.40 -6.69
CA ARG A 101 -64.50 -19.28 -6.32
C ARG A 101 -65.35 -18.86 -5.11
N LYS A 102 -66.55 -18.36 -5.42
CA LYS A 102 -67.81 -18.93 -4.91
C LYS A 102 -68.90 -18.76 -5.94
#